data_AF-A0A0T6BUE4-F1
#
_entry.id   AF-A0A0T6BUE4-F1
#
_cell.length_a   1.000
_cell.length_b   1.000
_cell.length_c   1.000
_cell.angle_alpha   90.00
_cell.angle_beta   90.00
_cell.angle_gamma   90.00
#
_symmetry.space_group_name_H-M   'P 1'
#
loop_
_entity.id
_entity.type
_entity.pdbx_description
1 polymer ?
#
loop_
_entity_poly.entity_id
_entity_poly.type
_entity_poly.pdbx_seq_one_letter_code
_entity_poly.pdbx_strand_id
1 'polypeptide(L)' 'MGKRSERLGMPHLFKEHSLEKWYLKDLHVRVQKYFSKYFHHQLIRVSKNEGFPRFLKNMK' A
#
# COMPACT_ATOMS: atom_id res chain seq x y z
N MET A 1 -0.71 -6.28 -8.19
CA MET A 1 -0.29 -5.58 -6.97
C MET A 1 0.97 -4.78 -7.35
N GLY A 2 0.99 -3.45 -7.21
CA GLY A 2 2.17 -2.60 -7.54
C GLY A 2 2.14 -1.79 -8.85
N LYS A 3 1.17 -2.02 -9.74
CA LYS A 3 1.05 -1.31 -11.04
C LYS A 3 0.85 0.22 -10.88
N ARG A 4 0.27 0.67 -9.77
CA ARG A 4 0.08 2.10 -9.50
C ARG A 4 1.42 2.80 -9.24
N SER A 5 2.27 2.24 -8.39
CA SER A 5 3.59 2.81 -8.08
C SER A 5 4.49 2.83 -9.33
N GLU A 6 4.43 1.77 -10.13
CA GLU A 6 5.11 1.71 -11.42
C GLU A 6 4.64 2.80 -12.39
N ARG A 7 3.32 3.00 -12.53
CA ARG A 7 2.74 4.07 -13.35
C ARG A 7 3.09 5.48 -12.86
N LEU A 8 3.35 5.64 -11.56
CA LEU A 8 3.77 6.91 -10.95
C LEU A 8 5.28 7.16 -11.10
N GLY A 9 6.03 6.28 -11.78
CA GLY A 9 7.47 6.44 -11.97
C GLY A 9 8.31 6.14 -10.72
N MET A 10 7.73 5.53 -9.68
CA MET A 10 8.45 5.22 -8.44
C MET A 10 9.73 4.39 -8.62
N PRO A 11 9.79 3.36 -9.50
CA PRO A 11 11.05 2.66 -9.73
C PRO A 11 12.17 3.59 -10.21
N HIS A 12 11.83 4.56 -11.08
CA HIS A 12 12.78 5.52 -11.61
C HIS A 12 13.23 6.50 -10.54
N LEU A 13 12.28 7.08 -9.80
CA LEU A 13 12.54 7.99 -8.69
C LEU A 13 13.47 7.35 -7.64
N PHE A 14 13.22 6.10 -7.26
CA PHE A 14 14.09 5.40 -6.31
C PHE A 14 15.50 5.18 -6.87
N LYS A 15 15.62 4.92 -8.17
CA LYS A 15 16.93 4.78 -8.83
C LYS A 15 17.69 6.11 -8.88
N GLU A 16 17.03 7.20 -9.25
CA GLU A 16 17.64 8.55 -9.30
C GLU A 16 18.24 8.97 -7.96
N HIS A 17 17.66 8.52 -6.85
CA HIS A 17 18.13 8.82 -5.50
C HIS A 17 19.01 7.72 -4.88
N SER A 18 19.47 6.73 -5.65
CA SER A 18 20.28 5.60 -5.15
C SER A 18 19.60 4.78 -4.04
N LEU A 19 18.26 4.73 -4.08
CA LEU A 19 17.40 4.01 -3.14
C LEU A 19 16.81 2.72 -3.72
N GLU A 20 17.24 2.29 -4.91
CA GLU A 20 16.73 1.11 -5.62
C GLU A 20 16.68 -0.16 -4.76
N LYS A 21 17.63 -0.36 -3.85
CA LYS A 21 17.66 -1.49 -2.90
C LYS A 21 16.44 -1.55 -1.96
N TRP A 22 15.78 -0.41 -1.74
CA TRP A 22 14.59 -0.30 -0.90
C TRP A 22 13.29 -0.37 -1.69
N TYR A 23 13.36 -0.33 -3.04
CA TYR A 23 12.18 -0.42 -3.87
C TYR A 23 11.74 -1.88 -4.04
N LEU A 24 10.67 -2.25 -3.34
CA LEU A 24 10.05 -3.56 -3.47
C LEU A 24 8.69 -3.41 -4.16
N LYS A 25 8.58 -3.90 -5.39
CA LYS A 25 7.34 -3.82 -6.21
C LYS A 25 6.11 -4.42 -5.49
N ASP A 26 6.33 -5.39 -4.63
CA ASP A 26 5.32 -6.13 -3.86
C ASP A 26 5.27 -5.72 -2.37
N LEU A 27 5.91 -4.62 -1.95
CA LEU A 27 5.99 -4.21 -0.54
C LEU A 27 4.64 -4.23 0.18
N HIS A 28 3.62 -3.63 -0.44
CA HIS A 28 2.25 -3.60 0.06
C HIS A 28 1.65 -4.99 0.33
N VAL A 29 2.00 -6.01 -0.46
CA VAL A 29 1.55 -7.41 -0.23
C VAL A 29 2.28 -8.01 0.96
N ARG A 30 3.60 -7.77 1.06
CA ARG A 30 4.41 -8.26 2.19
C ARG A 30 3.92 -7.68 3.52
N VAL A 31 3.67 -6.37 3.53
CA VAL A 31 3.16 -5.63 4.69
C VAL A 31 1.76 -6.13 5.10
N GLN A 32 0.84 -6.30 4.14
CA GLN A 32 -0.47 -6.88 4.41
C GLN A 32 -0.36 -8.27 5.04
N LYS A 33 0.46 -9.16 4.44
CA LYS A 33 0.67 -10.53 4.92
C LYS A 33 1.26 -10.55 6.31
N TYR A 34 2.21 -9.66 6.60
CA TYR A 34 2.84 -9.55 7.91
C TYR A 34 1.83 -9.12 8.97
N PHE A 35 1.11 -8.01 8.74
CA PHE A 35 0.12 -7.52 9.70
C PHE A 35 -1.00 -8.52 9.94
N SER A 36 -1.43 -9.27 8.92
CA SER A 36 -2.49 -10.26 9.05
C SER A 36 -2.14 -11.43 9.98
N LYS A 37 -0.86 -11.60 10.35
CA LYS A 37 -0.45 -12.57 11.37
C LYS A 37 -0.77 -12.13 12.80
N TYR A 38 -0.83 -10.82 13.03
CA TYR A 38 -0.89 -10.23 14.37
C TYR A 38 -2.19 -9.46 14.63
N PHE A 39 -2.81 -8.93 13.58
CA PHE A 39 -4.00 -8.10 13.68
C PHE A 39 -5.17 -8.74 12.94
N HIS A 40 -6.36 -8.57 13.51
CA HIS A 40 -7.60 -9.00 12.88
C HIS A 40 -7.81 -8.25 11.55
N HIS A 41 -8.37 -8.92 10.54
CA HIS A 41 -8.53 -8.35 9.20
C HIS A 41 -9.33 -7.03 9.19
N GLN A 42 -10.25 -6.82 10.13
CA GLN A 42 -11.04 -5.59 10.27
C GLN A 42 -10.18 -4.35 10.62
N LEU A 43 -8.99 -4.57 11.19
CA LEU A 43 -8.02 -3.51 11.50
C LEU A 43 -7.05 -3.25 10.35
N ILE A 44 -7.02 -4.12 9.33
CA ILE A 44 -6.09 -4.04 8.19
C ILE A 44 -6.86 -3.70 6.93
N ARG A 45 -6.84 -2.43 6.53
CA ARG A 45 -7.57 -1.97 5.35
C ARG A 45 -6.67 -1.86 4.15
N VAL A 46 -6.97 -2.63 3.10
CA VAL A 46 -6.27 -2.55 1.81
C VAL A 46 -7.11 -1.76 0.82
N SER A 47 -6.67 -0.56 0.47
CA SER A 47 -7.40 0.41 -0.37
C SER A 47 -7.86 -0.11 -1.75
N LYS A 48 -7.25 -1.21 -2.23
CA LYS A 48 -7.64 -1.90 -3.46
C LYS A 48 -8.89 -2.79 -3.26
N ASN A 49 -9.03 -3.41 -2.10
CA ASN A 49 -10.10 -4.35 -1.78
C ASN A 49 -11.27 -3.64 -1.09
N GLU A 50 -10.94 -2.67 -0.25
CA GLU A 50 -11.89 -1.82 0.43
C GLU A 50 -11.72 -0.42 -0.12
N GLY A 51 -12.74 0.09 -0.81
CA GLY A 51 -12.79 1.52 -1.12
C GLY A 51 -12.59 2.32 0.16
N PHE A 52 -11.85 3.43 0.07
CA PHE A 52 -11.59 4.32 1.21
C PHE A 52 -12.90 4.55 1.98
N PRO A 53 -12.95 4.33 3.31
CA PRO A 53 -14.18 4.48 4.06
C PRO A 53 -14.78 5.87 3.84
N ARG A 54 -15.98 5.92 3.24
CA ARG A 54 -16.79 7.14 3.11
C ARG A 54 -17.42 7.58 4.45
N PHE A 55 -16.90 7.11 5.59
CA PHE A 55 -17.55 7.23 6.90
C PHE A 55 -17.31 8.55 7.63
N LEU A 56 -16.93 9.63 6.92
CA LEU A 56 -16.87 10.99 7.49
C LEU A 56 -17.83 11.96 6.79
N LYS A 57 -18.99 11.49 6.28
CA LYS A 57 -20.04 12.39 5.76
C LYS A 57 -21.32 12.46 6.59
N ASN A 58 -21.49 11.64 7.62
CA ASN A 58 -22.74 11.57 8.38
C ASN A 58 -22.55 11.82 9.88
N MET A 59 -21.74 12.82 10.24
CA MET A 59 -21.90 13.51 11.54
C MET A 59 -22.68 14.79 11.27
N LYS A 60 -24.00 14.67 11.18
CA LYS A 60 -24.94 15.76 11.41
C LYS A 60 -26.26 15.18 11.91
#